data_AF-A0A0Q8XEX8-F1
#
_entry.id   AF-A0A0Q8XEX8-F1
#
_cell.length_a   1.000
_cell.length_b   1.000
_cell.length_c   1.000
_cell.angle_alpha   90.00
_cell.angle_beta   90.00
_cell.angle_gamma   90.00
#
_symmetry.space_group_name_H-M   'P 1'
#
loop_
_entity.id
_entity.type
_entity.pdbx_description
1 polymer ?
#
loop_
_entity_poly.entity_id
_entity_poly.type
_entity_poly.pdbx_seq_one_letter_code
_entity_poly.pdbx_strand_id
1 'polypeptide(L)'
;MNDSPPGSGADGVEEGKRLIRTGGDRGLSLAERISERFQRLTWGTPLHAMRLRGRHPLKLIAVPDDPFFGDVHRGNGLLQGVVRFRGEERAIEQLDFSKPGWSTPFAEYLQSFAWLRDLSSVTTRAQGAPIAEEIMRRWLEAHGEKVSDPAWRADQWGRRILFWTAHAPLILSSSNLIYRSSVLHALARGARHLDRSADRVQPGVARIAAWCGVLVAGLSMPGGDPRRAFGENGLKRALEHSVFEDGGSVTRSPAAQLESIQLLTILEEAYASRRLRTPDFIDATRARMVTALLGLCHGDKGLSSWQGSGPIAGDVIEQVIEATGVRTRPLKQAREWGYQRLAAGQSVLIMDAAPPPLARLVEGGCASTLAFEFSDGTDRIVVNCGGARSANALVPAALTEGLRTTAAHSTLVLSNSNSTAIHSDGTLGRGVVEVELARHETDSASRIEASHDGYVRRLGYLHRRVVAMSPDGRDIRGEDMLLPADRRKHKTPTPFTARFHLHPQVEVTPTADGFAAILRTASGHLWQFRCKGGELTIEDSLWVDPRGRPLPSQQLVVTGASPAGGTNLSWLFHRAK
;
A
#
# COMPACT_ATOMS: atom_id res chain seq x y z
N MET A 1 1.58 44.72 -17.60
CA MET A 1 1.15 43.33 -17.51
C MET A 1 2.41 42.51 -17.29
N ASN A 2 2.74 42.26 -16.01
CA ASN A 2 3.89 41.46 -15.62
C ASN A 2 3.37 40.07 -15.27
N ASP A 3 3.52 39.12 -16.20
CA ASP A 3 3.46 37.70 -15.87
C ASP A 3 4.82 37.30 -15.29
N SER A 4 4.90 37.29 -13.97
CA SER A 4 5.94 36.54 -13.28
C SER A 4 5.55 35.04 -13.32
N PRO A 5 6.46 34.12 -13.67
CA PRO A 5 6.17 32.70 -13.58
C PRO A 5 5.90 32.31 -12.12
N PRO A 6 5.02 31.33 -11.84
CA PRO A 6 4.85 30.83 -10.49
C PRO A 6 6.19 30.24 -10.03
N GLY A 7 6.78 30.85 -9.00
CA GLY A 7 8.04 30.40 -8.44
C GLY A 7 7.87 28.99 -7.89
N SER A 8 8.56 28.02 -8.50
CA SER A 8 8.83 26.76 -7.82
C SER A 8 9.70 27.09 -6.60
N GLY A 9 9.16 26.98 -5.39
CA GLY A 9 9.93 27.17 -4.17
C GLY A 9 11.14 26.22 -4.16
N ALA A 10 12.23 26.60 -3.51
CA ALA A 10 13.51 25.86 -3.47
C ALA A 10 13.40 24.38 -3.02
N ASP A 11 12.24 23.96 -2.52
CA ASP A 11 11.91 22.61 -2.03
C ASP A 11 10.94 21.81 -2.93
N GLY A 12 10.65 22.27 -4.15
CA GLY A 12 9.75 21.58 -5.08
C GLY A 12 8.26 21.65 -4.69
N VAL A 13 7.90 22.58 -3.81
CA VAL A 13 6.52 22.87 -3.40
C VAL A 13 5.98 23.99 -4.28
N GLU A 14 4.81 23.74 -4.87
CA GLU A 14 4.06 24.75 -5.62
C GLU A 14 2.88 25.23 -4.75
N GLU A 15 2.85 26.54 -4.51
CA GLU A 15 1.74 27.20 -3.86
C GLU A 15 0.54 27.31 -4.79
N GLY A 16 -0.67 27.24 -4.21
CA GLY A 16 -1.92 27.46 -4.95
C GLY A 16 -3.00 26.44 -4.63
N LYS A 17 -4.18 26.68 -5.21
CA LYS A 17 -5.36 25.83 -5.08
C LYS A 17 -5.41 24.79 -6.20
N ARG A 18 -5.75 23.56 -5.85
CA ARG A 18 -5.90 22.43 -6.76
C ARG A 18 -7.18 21.68 -6.42
N LEU A 19 -7.83 21.16 -7.46
CA LEU A 19 -9.00 20.31 -7.33
C LEU A 19 -8.63 18.92 -7.85
N ILE A 20 -8.64 17.93 -6.96
CA ILE A 20 -8.40 16.54 -7.30
C ILE A 20 -9.76 15.86 -7.43
N ARG A 21 -10.04 15.32 -8.61
CA ARG A 21 -11.28 14.60 -8.92
C ARG A 21 -10.95 13.16 -9.27
N THR A 22 -11.70 12.23 -8.70
CA THR A 22 -11.76 10.87 -9.24
C THR A 22 -12.99 10.74 -10.12
N GLY A 23 -12.83 10.13 -11.30
CA GLY A 23 -13.95 9.89 -12.22
C GLY A 23 -15.03 9.07 -11.52
N GLY A 24 -16.23 9.65 -11.36
CA GLY A 24 -17.26 9.14 -10.47
C GLY A 24 -17.71 7.69 -10.73
N ASP A 25 -18.00 7.01 -9.62
CA ASP A 25 -19.04 6.00 -9.39
C ASP A 25 -19.25 4.89 -10.44
N ARG A 26 -18.17 4.36 -11.03
CA ARG A 26 -18.23 3.05 -11.69
C ARG A 26 -17.32 2.06 -10.98
N GLY A 27 -17.86 1.42 -9.94
CA GLY A 27 -17.44 0.06 -9.60
C GLY A 27 -17.51 -0.81 -10.87
N LEU A 28 -16.78 -1.94 -10.89
CA LEU A 28 -16.77 -2.83 -12.08
C LEU A 28 -18.20 -3.02 -12.59
N SER A 29 -18.46 -2.65 -13.83
CA SER A 29 -19.77 -2.89 -14.43
C SER A 29 -20.08 -4.38 -14.37
N LEU A 30 -21.35 -4.75 -14.26
CA LEU A 30 -21.76 -6.15 -14.29
C LEU A 30 -21.14 -6.88 -15.51
N ALA A 31 -21.04 -6.18 -16.65
CA ALA A 31 -20.38 -6.67 -17.85
C ALA A 31 -18.87 -6.93 -17.68
N GLU A 32 -18.14 -6.05 -16.98
CA GLU A 32 -16.71 -6.27 -16.67
C GLU A 32 -16.51 -7.45 -15.71
N ARG A 33 -17.33 -7.56 -14.65
CA ARG A 33 -17.28 -8.70 -13.71
C ARG A 33 -17.59 -10.03 -14.41
N ILE A 34 -18.58 -10.03 -15.32
CA ILE A 34 -18.94 -11.19 -16.13
C ILE A 34 -17.82 -11.50 -17.12
N SER A 35 -17.23 -10.50 -17.78
CA SER A 35 -16.11 -10.66 -18.72
C SER A 35 -14.88 -11.27 -18.03
N GLU A 36 -14.51 -10.79 -16.83
CA GLU A 36 -13.42 -11.36 -16.05
C GLU A 36 -13.70 -12.83 -15.67
N ARG A 37 -14.92 -13.15 -15.22
CA ARG A 37 -15.32 -14.55 -14.93
C ARG A 37 -15.31 -15.42 -16.18
N PHE A 38 -15.85 -14.93 -17.30
CA PHE A 38 -15.89 -15.67 -18.56
C PHE A 38 -14.48 -15.92 -19.09
N GLN A 39 -13.57 -14.95 -18.95
CA GLN A 39 -12.17 -15.10 -19.29
C GLN A 39 -11.46 -16.15 -18.43
N ARG A 40 -11.69 -16.14 -17.10
CA ARG A 40 -11.17 -17.17 -16.20
C ARG A 40 -11.64 -18.57 -16.62
N LEU A 41 -12.90 -18.69 -17.04
CA LEU A 41 -13.44 -19.94 -17.59
C LEU A 41 -12.77 -20.33 -18.92
N THR A 42 -12.35 -19.37 -19.75
CA THR A 42 -11.62 -19.68 -21.01
C THR A 42 -10.24 -20.28 -20.78
N TRP A 43 -9.64 -20.09 -19.60
CA TRP A 43 -8.31 -20.65 -19.27
C TRP A 43 -8.32 -22.17 -19.12
N GLY A 44 -9.46 -22.77 -18.75
CA GLY A 44 -9.63 -24.21 -18.67
C GLY A 44 -9.86 -24.91 -20.02
N THR A 45 -9.86 -24.17 -21.14
CA THR A 45 -10.20 -24.73 -22.46
C THR A 45 -9.01 -25.45 -23.13
N PRO A 46 -9.26 -26.51 -23.93
CA PRO A 46 -8.23 -27.19 -24.71
C PRO A 46 -7.46 -26.25 -25.65
N LEU A 47 -8.13 -25.22 -26.19
CA LEU A 47 -7.52 -24.19 -27.03
C LEU A 47 -6.48 -23.36 -26.28
N HIS A 48 -6.75 -23.01 -25.01
CA HIS A 48 -5.77 -22.32 -24.17
C HIS A 48 -4.58 -23.24 -23.88
N ALA A 49 -4.83 -24.50 -23.52
CA ALA A 49 -3.78 -25.49 -23.28
C ALA A 49 -2.89 -25.74 -24.52
N MET A 50 -3.46 -25.80 -25.73
CA MET A 50 -2.71 -25.91 -26.99
C MET A 50 -1.80 -24.70 -27.22
N ARG A 51 -2.27 -23.49 -26.95
CA ARG A 51 -1.44 -22.26 -27.04
C ARG A 51 -0.33 -22.20 -25.98
N LEU A 52 -0.47 -22.99 -24.91
CA LEU A 52 0.57 -23.23 -23.92
C LEU A 52 1.45 -24.45 -24.26
N ARG A 53 1.43 -24.98 -25.49
CA ARG A 53 2.46 -25.92 -26.00
C ARG A 53 3.59 -25.20 -26.75
N GLY A 54 4.80 -25.68 -26.60
CA GLY A 54 6.00 -25.07 -27.18
C GLY A 54 7.26 -25.64 -26.56
N ARG A 55 8.42 -25.31 -27.13
CA ARG A 55 9.71 -25.71 -26.56
C ARG A 55 9.91 -25.03 -25.20
N HIS A 56 10.40 -25.78 -24.23
CA HIS A 56 10.90 -25.25 -22.97
C HIS A 56 12.43 -25.31 -22.95
N PRO A 57 13.09 -24.43 -22.18
CA PRO A 57 14.54 -24.39 -22.16
C PRO A 57 15.13 -25.56 -21.37
N LEU A 58 16.33 -26.00 -21.75
CA LEU A 58 17.09 -27.02 -21.02
C LEU A 58 17.82 -26.45 -19.78
N LYS A 59 18.07 -25.13 -19.79
CA LYS A 59 18.69 -24.35 -18.72
C LYS A 59 18.27 -22.87 -18.84
N LEU A 60 18.33 -22.14 -17.74
CA LEU A 60 18.28 -20.68 -17.76
C LEU A 60 19.61 -20.12 -18.30
N ILE A 61 19.56 -19.01 -19.03
CA ILE A 61 20.76 -18.32 -19.54
C ILE A 61 21.26 -17.23 -18.58
N ALA A 62 20.41 -16.82 -17.65
CA ALA A 62 20.73 -15.89 -16.59
C ALA A 62 19.85 -16.17 -15.36
N VAL A 63 20.43 -15.97 -14.18
CA VAL A 63 19.80 -16.10 -12.87
C VAL A 63 20.00 -14.73 -12.20
N PRO A 64 18.96 -13.88 -12.09
CA PRO A 64 19.08 -12.61 -11.39
C PRO A 64 19.33 -12.82 -9.90
N ASP A 65 19.86 -11.81 -9.23
CA ASP A 65 19.86 -11.77 -7.77
C ASP A 65 18.52 -11.22 -7.24
N ASP A 66 18.16 -11.61 -6.02
CA ASP A 66 17.09 -10.96 -5.24
C ASP A 66 17.79 -10.09 -4.18
N PRO A 67 17.83 -8.75 -4.35
CA PRO A 67 18.65 -7.89 -3.49
C PRO A 67 18.01 -7.65 -2.11
N PHE A 68 16.87 -8.28 -1.84
CA PHE A 68 16.12 -8.12 -0.61
C PHE A 68 16.24 -9.37 0.27
N PHE A 69 16.45 -9.14 1.57
CA PHE A 69 16.28 -10.16 2.59
C PHE A 69 14.78 -10.41 2.83
N GLY A 70 14.47 -11.67 3.06
CA GLY A 70 13.17 -12.12 3.52
C GLY A 70 13.05 -12.05 5.04
N ASP A 71 11.88 -12.43 5.53
CA ASP A 71 11.57 -12.47 6.95
C ASP A 71 12.20 -13.69 7.61
N VAL A 72 13.07 -13.42 8.58
CA VAL A 72 13.81 -14.43 9.32
C VAL A 72 12.90 -15.40 10.07
N HIS A 73 11.77 -14.93 10.60
CA HIS A 73 10.84 -15.79 11.34
C HIS A 73 10.09 -16.74 10.41
N ARG A 74 9.64 -16.26 9.24
CA ARG A 74 9.04 -17.12 8.20
C ARG A 74 10.06 -18.11 7.64
N GLY A 75 11.28 -17.67 7.38
CA GLY A 75 12.38 -18.53 6.90
C GLY A 75 12.69 -19.66 7.87
N ASN A 76 12.84 -19.35 9.16
CA ASN A 76 13.09 -20.36 10.19
C ASN A 76 11.90 -21.33 10.35
N GLY A 77 10.67 -20.87 10.12
CA GLY A 77 9.50 -21.75 10.04
C GLY A 77 9.65 -22.81 8.94
N LEU A 78 10.09 -22.40 7.75
CA LEU A 78 10.29 -23.31 6.62
C LEU A 78 11.32 -24.39 6.93
N LEU A 79 12.42 -24.02 7.61
CA LEU A 79 13.43 -24.97 8.11
C LEU A 79 12.87 -25.96 9.15
N GLN A 80 11.85 -25.54 9.90
CA GLN A 80 11.13 -26.36 10.87
C GLN A 80 9.97 -27.16 10.25
N GLY A 81 9.83 -27.15 8.91
CA GLY A 81 8.77 -27.89 8.24
C GLY A 81 7.41 -27.19 8.23
N VAL A 82 7.34 -25.88 8.52
CA VAL A 82 6.09 -25.12 8.63
C VAL A 82 6.13 -23.84 7.78
N VAL A 83 5.11 -23.63 6.95
CA VAL A 83 4.89 -22.34 6.28
C VAL A 83 4.08 -21.44 7.21
N ARG A 84 4.58 -20.23 7.50
CA ARG A 84 3.91 -19.22 8.32
C ARG A 84 3.64 -17.97 7.51
N PHE A 85 2.41 -17.48 7.52
CA PHE A 85 2.10 -16.17 6.96
C PHE A 85 0.89 -15.54 7.64
N ARG A 86 1.07 -14.31 8.16
CA ARG A 86 0.02 -13.52 8.84
C ARG A 86 -0.77 -14.32 9.88
N GLY A 87 -0.09 -15.10 10.70
CA GLY A 87 -0.73 -15.90 11.78
C GLY A 87 -1.43 -17.18 11.33
N GLU A 88 -1.46 -17.49 10.03
CA GLU A 88 -1.79 -18.83 9.56
C GLU A 88 -0.51 -19.67 9.45
N GLU A 89 -0.55 -20.90 9.96
CA GLU A 89 0.54 -21.87 9.93
C GLU A 89 0.08 -23.19 9.33
N ARG A 90 0.90 -23.78 8.46
CA ARG A 90 0.65 -25.09 7.83
C ARG A 90 1.94 -25.91 7.79
N ALA A 91 1.88 -27.16 8.20
CA ALA A 91 2.98 -28.09 8.00
C ALA A 91 3.19 -28.32 6.49
N ILE A 92 4.45 -28.30 6.04
CA ILE A 92 4.82 -28.50 4.63
C ILE A 92 4.27 -29.82 4.10
N GLU A 93 4.35 -30.87 4.93
CA GLU A 93 3.86 -32.21 4.58
C GLU A 93 2.34 -32.27 4.35
N GLN A 94 1.60 -31.29 4.89
CA GLN A 94 0.13 -31.20 4.80
C GLN A 94 -0.34 -30.20 3.74
N LEU A 95 0.59 -29.57 2.99
CA LEU A 95 0.22 -28.67 1.91
C LEU A 95 -0.43 -29.45 0.77
N ASP A 96 -1.71 -29.16 0.51
CA ASP A 96 -2.46 -29.64 -0.65
C ASP A 96 -2.88 -28.45 -1.52
N PHE A 97 -2.17 -28.25 -2.62
CA PHE A 97 -2.46 -27.20 -3.60
C PHE A 97 -3.74 -27.46 -4.42
N SER A 98 -4.25 -28.70 -4.44
CA SER A 98 -5.46 -29.06 -5.18
C SER A 98 -6.75 -28.70 -4.43
N LYS A 99 -6.69 -28.61 -3.09
CA LYS A 99 -7.82 -28.28 -2.19
C LYS A 99 -7.40 -27.24 -1.15
N PRO A 100 -7.12 -25.99 -1.56
CA PRO A 100 -6.62 -25.00 -0.62
C PRO A 100 -7.75 -24.55 0.35
N GLY A 101 -7.65 -24.98 1.61
CA GLY A 101 -8.49 -24.50 2.72
C GLY A 101 -7.86 -23.31 3.46
N TRP A 102 -7.21 -22.41 2.73
CA TRP A 102 -6.36 -21.35 3.28
C TRP A 102 -7.02 -19.98 3.20
N SER A 103 -6.60 -19.05 4.04
CA SER A 103 -6.96 -17.64 3.87
C SER A 103 -6.40 -17.07 2.56
N THR A 104 -7.07 -16.06 1.98
CA THR A 104 -6.60 -15.40 0.76
C THR A 104 -5.14 -14.92 0.87
N PRO A 105 -4.71 -14.22 1.95
CA PRO A 105 -3.33 -13.77 2.05
C PRO A 105 -2.31 -14.92 2.11
N PHE A 106 -2.62 -16.00 2.82
CA PHE A 106 -1.74 -17.17 2.88
C PHE A 106 -1.62 -17.85 1.51
N ALA A 107 -2.76 -18.00 0.80
CA ALA A 107 -2.79 -18.54 -0.54
C ALA A 107 -1.97 -17.68 -1.51
N GLU A 108 -2.06 -16.35 -1.46
CA GLU A 108 -1.28 -15.46 -2.32
C GLU A 108 0.22 -15.49 -2.03
N TYR A 109 0.62 -15.55 -0.75
CA TYR A 109 2.02 -15.72 -0.36
C TYR A 109 2.60 -17.05 -0.86
N LEU A 110 1.87 -18.15 -0.67
CA LEU A 110 2.32 -19.47 -1.12
C LEU A 110 2.33 -19.59 -2.65
N GLN A 111 1.28 -19.08 -3.32
CA GLN A 111 1.16 -19.11 -4.78
C GLN A 111 2.15 -18.16 -5.46
N SER A 112 2.55 -17.04 -4.86
CA SER A 112 3.57 -16.16 -5.47
C SER A 112 5.00 -16.74 -5.42
N PHE A 113 5.24 -17.73 -4.54
CA PHE A 113 6.59 -18.22 -4.19
C PHE A 113 7.47 -17.18 -3.49
N ALA A 114 6.88 -16.14 -2.90
CA ALA A 114 7.62 -15.16 -2.10
C ALA A 114 8.36 -15.80 -0.90
N TRP A 115 7.89 -16.95 -0.41
CA TRP A 115 8.55 -17.75 0.61
C TRP A 115 9.95 -18.23 0.24
N LEU A 116 10.31 -18.28 -1.06
CA LEU A 116 11.67 -18.61 -1.48
C LEU A 116 12.68 -17.58 -0.95
N ARG A 117 12.31 -16.29 -0.92
CA ARG A 117 13.15 -15.23 -0.35
C ARG A 117 13.32 -15.40 1.16
N ASP A 118 12.25 -15.74 1.86
CA ASP A 118 12.30 -15.98 3.31
C ASP A 118 13.22 -17.16 3.63
N LEU A 119 13.10 -18.25 2.86
CA LEU A 119 13.97 -19.42 2.99
C LEU A 119 15.44 -19.09 2.67
N SER A 120 15.71 -18.44 1.53
CA SER A 120 17.07 -18.11 1.08
C SER A 120 17.83 -17.23 2.07
N SER A 121 17.13 -16.44 2.86
CA SER A 121 17.72 -15.48 3.80
C SER A 121 18.24 -16.12 5.09
N VAL A 122 17.85 -17.36 5.39
CA VAL A 122 18.20 -18.03 6.65
C VAL A 122 18.95 -19.34 6.46
N THR A 123 19.27 -19.72 5.21
CA THR A 123 19.81 -21.05 4.93
C THR A 123 20.81 -21.07 3.79
N THR A 124 21.61 -22.12 3.77
CA THR A 124 22.47 -22.44 2.63
C THR A 124 21.69 -23.23 1.58
N ARG A 125 22.17 -23.23 0.34
CA ARG A 125 21.57 -24.04 -0.75
C ARG A 125 21.40 -25.51 -0.38
N ALA A 126 22.39 -26.10 0.32
CA ALA A 126 22.36 -27.52 0.68
C ALA A 126 21.20 -27.87 1.62
N GLN A 127 20.84 -26.96 2.53
CA GLN A 127 19.76 -27.13 3.49
C GLN A 127 18.40 -26.69 2.93
N GLY A 128 18.36 -25.57 2.18
CA GLY A 128 17.12 -25.01 1.65
C GLY A 128 16.56 -25.74 0.43
N ALA A 129 17.42 -26.30 -0.44
CA ALA A 129 16.95 -26.92 -1.69
C ALA A 129 15.96 -28.09 -1.46
N PRO A 130 16.20 -29.04 -0.53
CA PRO A 130 15.23 -30.11 -0.25
C PRO A 130 13.84 -29.58 0.13
N ILE A 131 13.77 -28.52 0.94
CA ILE A 131 12.51 -27.90 1.39
C ILE A 131 11.80 -27.21 0.22
N ALA A 132 12.57 -26.44 -0.57
CA ALA A 132 12.02 -25.74 -1.73
C ALA A 132 11.52 -26.72 -2.80
N GLU A 133 12.27 -27.77 -3.08
CA GLU A 133 11.89 -28.82 -4.03
C GLU A 133 10.63 -29.58 -3.62
N GLU A 134 10.44 -29.84 -2.32
CA GLU A 134 9.23 -30.51 -1.81
C GLU A 134 7.97 -29.67 -2.06
N ILE A 135 7.97 -28.39 -1.65
CA ILE A 135 6.84 -27.49 -1.89
C ILE A 135 6.60 -27.32 -3.40
N MET A 136 7.69 -27.20 -4.18
CA MET A 136 7.63 -27.05 -5.63
C MET A 136 7.01 -28.27 -6.33
N ARG A 137 7.36 -29.50 -5.92
CA ARG A 137 6.77 -30.74 -6.47
C ARG A 137 5.26 -30.78 -6.26
N ARG A 138 4.79 -30.47 -5.06
CA ARG A 138 3.35 -30.41 -4.74
C ARG A 138 2.63 -29.37 -5.59
N TRP A 139 3.26 -28.21 -5.80
CA TRP A 139 2.69 -27.18 -6.67
C TRP A 139 2.62 -27.64 -8.13
N LEU A 140 3.68 -28.26 -8.65
CA LEU A 140 3.74 -28.78 -10.02
C LEU A 140 2.72 -29.90 -10.25
N GLU A 141 2.51 -30.77 -9.27
CA GLU A 141 1.48 -31.82 -9.35
C GLU A 141 0.08 -31.22 -9.48
N ALA A 142 -0.25 -30.20 -8.69
CA ALA A 142 -1.57 -29.57 -8.71
C ALA A 142 -1.79 -28.64 -9.93
N HIS A 143 -0.77 -27.90 -10.35
CA HIS A 143 -0.90 -26.75 -11.25
C HIS A 143 0.09 -26.74 -12.42
N GLY A 144 1.09 -27.62 -12.42
CA GLY A 144 2.17 -27.63 -13.40
C GLY A 144 1.71 -27.94 -14.81
N GLU A 145 0.65 -28.75 -14.97
CA GLU A 145 -0.01 -29.05 -16.25
C GLU A 145 -1.42 -28.45 -16.37
N LYS A 146 -2.09 -28.16 -15.24
CA LYS A 146 -3.45 -27.64 -15.20
C LYS A 146 -3.49 -26.14 -14.95
N VAL A 147 -4.11 -25.39 -15.87
CA VAL A 147 -4.39 -23.97 -15.67
C VAL A 147 -5.59 -23.82 -14.75
N SER A 148 -5.39 -23.19 -13.59
CA SER A 148 -6.42 -23.05 -12.55
C SER A 148 -6.26 -21.76 -11.75
N ASP A 149 -7.37 -21.13 -11.42
CA ASP A 149 -7.41 -20.04 -10.46
C ASP A 149 -7.29 -20.55 -9.01
N PRO A 150 -6.68 -19.78 -8.10
CA PRO A 150 -5.97 -18.51 -8.33
C PRO A 150 -4.51 -18.69 -8.81
N ALA A 151 -3.99 -19.93 -8.88
CA ALA A 151 -2.58 -20.24 -9.12
C ALA A 151 -2.03 -19.69 -10.45
N TRP A 152 -2.89 -19.59 -11.48
CA TRP A 152 -2.56 -19.10 -12.82
C TRP A 152 -2.98 -17.65 -13.08
N ARG A 153 -3.39 -16.89 -12.05
CA ARG A 153 -3.53 -15.44 -12.18
C ARG A 153 -2.25 -14.83 -12.75
N ALA A 154 -2.37 -13.90 -13.68
CA ALA A 154 -1.22 -13.31 -14.37
C ALA A 154 -0.30 -12.53 -13.42
N ASP A 155 -0.84 -11.86 -12.42
CA ASP A 155 -0.01 -11.17 -11.41
C ASP A 155 0.74 -12.15 -10.49
N GLN A 156 0.16 -13.33 -10.22
CA GLN A 156 0.83 -14.41 -9.49
C GLN A 156 1.95 -15.04 -10.31
N TRP A 157 1.71 -15.32 -11.59
CA TRP A 157 2.77 -15.79 -12.50
C TRP A 157 3.87 -14.75 -12.68
N GLY A 158 3.53 -13.47 -12.72
CA GLY A 158 4.50 -12.38 -12.72
C GLY A 158 5.51 -12.52 -11.59
N ARG A 159 5.02 -12.52 -10.34
CA ARG A 159 5.82 -12.72 -9.13
C ARG A 159 6.57 -14.04 -9.13
N ARG A 160 5.89 -15.13 -9.50
CA ARG A 160 6.47 -16.48 -9.52
C ARG A 160 7.66 -16.56 -10.44
N ILE A 161 7.60 -15.95 -11.63
CA ILE A 161 8.75 -15.93 -12.55
C ILE A 161 9.92 -15.20 -11.90
N LEU A 162 9.70 -14.02 -11.30
CA LEU A 162 10.75 -13.28 -10.59
C LEU A 162 11.41 -14.15 -9.50
N PHE A 163 10.60 -14.71 -8.59
CA PHE A 163 11.11 -15.53 -7.49
C PHE A 163 11.75 -16.83 -7.97
N TRP A 164 11.18 -17.53 -8.95
CA TRP A 164 11.76 -18.77 -9.48
C TRP A 164 13.08 -18.54 -10.17
N THR A 165 13.22 -17.44 -10.93
CA THR A 165 14.49 -17.14 -11.58
C THR A 165 15.54 -16.68 -10.59
N ALA A 166 15.18 -15.85 -9.60
CA ALA A 166 16.15 -15.35 -8.63
C ALA A 166 16.62 -16.44 -7.65
N HIS A 167 15.68 -17.30 -7.23
CA HIS A 167 15.97 -18.41 -6.32
C HIS A 167 16.12 -19.74 -7.05
N ALA A 168 16.48 -19.70 -8.35
CA ALA A 168 16.75 -20.88 -9.17
C ALA A 168 17.72 -21.88 -8.51
N PRO A 169 18.79 -21.46 -7.80
CA PRO A 169 19.66 -22.38 -7.08
C PRO A 169 18.95 -23.25 -6.03
N LEU A 170 17.83 -22.82 -5.44
CA LEU A 170 17.06 -23.62 -4.49
C LEU A 170 16.13 -24.63 -5.18
N ILE A 171 15.63 -24.32 -6.37
CA ILE A 171 14.60 -25.14 -7.04
C ILE A 171 15.09 -25.94 -8.25
N LEU A 172 16.28 -25.66 -8.79
CA LEU A 172 16.86 -26.32 -9.99
C LEU A 172 18.15 -27.10 -9.71
N SER A 173 18.57 -27.23 -8.44
CA SER A 173 19.81 -27.94 -8.07
C SER A 173 19.69 -29.47 -8.03
N SER A 174 18.47 -30.02 -8.09
CA SER A 174 18.21 -31.46 -8.13
C SER A 174 18.97 -32.19 -9.24
N SER A 175 19.50 -33.37 -8.95
CA SER A 175 20.02 -34.31 -9.96
C SER A 175 18.90 -35.01 -10.75
N ASN A 176 17.66 -34.92 -10.28
CA ASN A 176 16.50 -35.49 -10.96
C ASN A 176 16.13 -34.66 -12.21
N LEU A 177 16.52 -35.18 -13.39
CA LEU A 177 16.28 -34.53 -14.68
C LEU A 177 14.80 -34.37 -15.03
N ILE A 178 13.94 -35.29 -14.59
CA ILE A 178 12.49 -35.24 -14.84
C ILE A 178 11.88 -34.05 -14.08
N TYR A 179 12.23 -33.93 -12.80
CA TYR A 179 11.83 -32.80 -11.97
C TYR A 179 12.33 -31.48 -12.57
N ARG A 180 13.63 -31.37 -12.88
CA ARG A 180 14.21 -30.15 -13.46
C ARG A 180 13.52 -29.75 -14.77
N SER A 181 13.24 -30.72 -15.64
CA SER A 181 12.50 -30.50 -16.88
C SER A 181 11.08 -30.01 -16.60
N SER A 182 10.40 -30.54 -15.58
CA SER A 182 9.05 -30.14 -15.19
C SER A 182 9.00 -28.69 -14.68
N VAL A 183 9.97 -28.28 -13.86
CA VAL A 183 10.12 -26.88 -13.41
C VAL A 183 10.27 -25.93 -14.60
N LEU A 184 11.23 -26.22 -15.49
CA LEU A 184 11.52 -25.38 -16.66
C LEU A 184 10.36 -25.38 -17.67
N HIS A 185 9.66 -26.51 -17.82
CA HIS A 185 8.45 -26.61 -18.62
C HIS A 185 7.34 -25.71 -18.07
N ALA A 186 7.05 -25.81 -16.77
CA ALA A 186 6.05 -24.97 -16.11
C ALA A 186 6.39 -23.48 -16.24
N LEU A 187 7.66 -23.09 -16.03
CA LEU A 187 8.12 -21.72 -16.19
C LEU A 187 7.87 -21.20 -17.62
N ALA A 188 8.20 -21.99 -18.63
CA ALA A 188 7.98 -21.63 -20.03
C ALA A 188 6.49 -21.55 -20.40
N ARG A 189 5.63 -22.37 -19.77
CA ARG A 189 4.16 -22.26 -19.92
C ARG A 189 3.64 -20.99 -19.26
N GLY A 190 4.08 -20.68 -18.05
CA GLY A 190 3.73 -19.46 -17.33
C GLY A 190 4.07 -18.20 -18.11
N ALA A 191 5.28 -18.11 -18.66
CA ALA A 191 5.68 -16.98 -19.50
C ALA A 191 4.78 -16.80 -20.74
N ARG A 192 4.42 -17.89 -21.43
CA ARG A 192 3.50 -17.83 -22.59
C ARG A 192 2.06 -17.55 -22.24
N HIS A 193 1.68 -17.81 -20.99
CA HIS A 193 0.41 -17.34 -20.44
C HIS A 193 0.47 -15.82 -20.26
N LEU A 194 1.51 -15.29 -19.62
CA LEU A 194 1.69 -13.84 -19.38
C LEU A 194 1.76 -13.03 -20.67
N ASP A 195 2.42 -13.54 -21.72
CA ASP A 195 2.51 -12.89 -23.05
C ASP A 195 1.13 -12.42 -23.57
N ARG A 196 0.04 -13.05 -23.12
CA ARG A 196 -1.35 -12.74 -23.53
C ARG A 196 -2.26 -12.21 -22.41
N SER A 197 -1.88 -12.38 -21.15
CA SER A 197 -2.74 -12.05 -20.01
C SER A 197 -2.28 -10.83 -19.21
N ALA A 198 -1.00 -10.42 -19.33
CA ALA A 198 -0.44 -9.32 -18.53
C ALA A 198 -1.22 -8.00 -18.68
N ASP A 199 -1.59 -7.62 -19.90
CA ASP A 199 -2.31 -6.36 -20.17
C ASP A 199 -3.74 -6.32 -19.63
N ARG A 200 -4.30 -7.51 -19.32
CA ARG A 200 -5.68 -7.66 -18.84
C ARG A 200 -5.79 -7.58 -17.32
N VAL A 201 -4.66 -7.56 -16.61
CA VAL A 201 -4.62 -7.37 -15.16
C VAL A 201 -5.03 -5.94 -14.82
N GLN A 202 -5.71 -5.72 -13.70
CA GLN A 202 -6.05 -4.36 -13.26
C GLN A 202 -4.78 -3.50 -13.08
N PRO A 203 -4.80 -2.20 -13.46
CA PRO A 203 -3.67 -1.30 -13.22
C PRO A 203 -3.27 -1.25 -11.74
N GLY A 204 -1.98 -1.02 -11.49
CA GLY A 204 -1.36 -1.09 -10.17
C GLY A 204 -0.29 -2.17 -10.09
N VAL A 205 0.07 -2.54 -8.86
CA VAL A 205 1.16 -3.51 -8.59
C VAL A 205 0.95 -4.86 -9.27
N ALA A 206 -0.31 -5.31 -9.41
CA ALA A 206 -0.63 -6.57 -10.07
C ALA A 206 -0.24 -6.59 -11.56
N ARG A 207 -0.53 -5.51 -12.30
CA ARG A 207 -0.15 -5.40 -13.72
C ARG A 207 1.36 -5.18 -13.88
N ILE A 208 1.98 -4.42 -12.96
CA ILE A 208 3.44 -4.26 -12.92
C ILE A 208 4.11 -5.63 -12.73
N ALA A 209 3.67 -6.42 -11.76
CA ALA A 209 4.20 -7.76 -11.51
C ALA A 209 4.10 -8.67 -12.75
N ALA A 210 2.94 -8.66 -13.41
CA ALA A 210 2.72 -9.47 -14.62
C ALA A 210 3.72 -9.10 -15.74
N TRP A 211 3.92 -7.80 -16.02
CA TRP A 211 4.86 -7.36 -17.06
C TRP A 211 6.34 -7.51 -16.65
N CYS A 212 6.70 -7.33 -15.38
CA CYS A 212 8.02 -7.70 -14.89
C CYS A 212 8.30 -9.19 -15.13
N GLY A 213 7.32 -10.06 -14.91
CA GLY A 213 7.44 -11.49 -15.22
C GLY A 213 7.67 -11.78 -16.70
N VAL A 214 6.99 -11.08 -17.61
CA VAL A 214 7.24 -11.18 -19.07
C VAL A 214 8.69 -10.83 -19.39
N LEU A 215 9.19 -9.73 -18.83
CA LEU A 215 10.56 -9.27 -19.09
C LEU A 215 11.62 -10.21 -18.51
N VAL A 216 11.48 -10.60 -17.24
CA VAL A 216 12.40 -11.55 -16.59
C VAL A 216 12.40 -12.89 -17.32
N ALA A 217 11.24 -13.37 -17.78
CA ALA A 217 11.15 -14.53 -18.65
C ALA A 217 11.91 -14.36 -19.97
N GLY A 218 11.88 -13.16 -20.58
CA GLY A 218 12.63 -12.84 -21.80
C GLY A 218 14.14 -12.74 -21.56
N LEU A 219 14.56 -12.27 -20.38
CA LEU A 219 15.96 -12.12 -20.00
C LEU A 219 16.60 -13.45 -19.57
N SER A 220 15.85 -14.32 -18.88
CA SER A 220 16.38 -15.55 -18.27
C SER A 220 16.25 -16.80 -19.14
N MET A 221 15.42 -16.80 -20.19
CA MET A 221 15.23 -17.97 -21.06
C MET A 221 15.85 -17.80 -22.47
N PRO A 222 16.46 -18.88 -23.03
CA PRO A 222 16.95 -18.91 -24.41
C PRO A 222 15.91 -18.43 -25.43
N GLY A 223 16.35 -17.60 -26.39
CA GLY A 223 15.48 -17.05 -27.45
C GLY A 223 14.45 -16.03 -26.96
N GLY A 224 14.65 -15.46 -25.78
CA GLY A 224 13.72 -14.52 -25.14
C GLY A 224 13.80 -13.06 -25.61
N ASP A 225 14.75 -12.68 -26.47
CA ASP A 225 14.92 -11.29 -26.90
C ASP A 225 13.67 -10.67 -27.56
N PRO A 226 12.88 -11.38 -28.40
CA PRO A 226 11.60 -10.85 -28.89
C PRO A 226 10.58 -10.61 -27.78
N ARG A 227 10.54 -11.50 -26.76
CA ARG A 227 9.68 -11.32 -25.58
C ARG A 227 10.13 -10.09 -24.78
N ARG A 228 11.44 -9.88 -24.63
CA ARG A 228 11.98 -8.68 -23.96
C ARG A 228 11.51 -7.40 -24.67
N ALA A 229 11.72 -7.28 -25.97
CA ALA A 229 11.32 -6.08 -26.73
C ALA A 229 9.80 -5.83 -26.67
N PHE A 230 8.98 -6.89 -26.73
CA PHE A 230 7.54 -6.78 -26.54
C PHE A 230 7.17 -6.35 -25.09
N GLY A 231 7.84 -6.96 -24.11
CA GLY A 231 7.66 -6.71 -22.68
C GLY A 231 8.03 -5.28 -22.27
N GLU A 232 9.04 -4.67 -22.88
CA GLU A 232 9.46 -3.29 -22.58
C GLU A 232 8.33 -2.31 -22.92
N ASN A 233 7.73 -2.47 -24.09
CA ASN A 233 6.58 -1.67 -24.51
C ASN A 233 5.35 -1.93 -23.62
N GLY A 234 5.14 -3.18 -23.21
CA GLY A 234 4.06 -3.55 -22.29
C GLY A 234 4.22 -2.96 -20.90
N LEU A 235 5.41 -3.06 -20.31
CA LEU A 235 5.71 -2.48 -19.00
C LEU A 235 5.62 -0.97 -19.02
N LYS A 236 6.09 -0.30 -20.08
CA LYS A 236 5.95 1.15 -20.23
C LYS A 236 4.48 1.58 -20.12
N ARG A 237 3.59 0.97 -20.91
CA ARG A 237 2.14 1.22 -20.82
C ARG A 237 1.57 0.85 -19.46
N ALA A 238 2.05 -0.23 -18.85
CA ALA A 238 1.58 -0.63 -17.52
C ALA A 238 1.92 0.43 -16.46
N LEU A 239 3.14 0.96 -16.48
CA LEU A 239 3.58 2.01 -15.56
C LEU A 239 2.78 3.30 -15.78
N GLU A 240 2.57 3.72 -17.03
CA GLU A 240 1.75 4.89 -17.39
C GLU A 240 0.32 4.83 -16.81
N HIS A 241 -0.26 3.64 -16.64
CA HIS A 241 -1.59 3.46 -16.05
C HIS A 241 -1.59 3.10 -14.56
N SER A 242 -0.43 2.78 -13.98
CA SER A 242 -0.32 2.23 -12.61
C SER A 242 0.37 3.18 -11.63
N VAL A 243 1.04 4.21 -12.15
CA VAL A 243 1.83 5.18 -11.38
C VAL A 243 1.47 6.57 -11.89
N PHE A 244 1.07 7.46 -10.98
CA PHE A 244 0.85 8.87 -11.27
C PHE A 244 2.15 9.57 -11.66
N GLU A 245 2.05 10.76 -12.24
CA GLU A 245 3.24 11.53 -12.65
C GLU A 245 4.17 11.84 -11.47
N ASP A 246 3.60 12.06 -10.28
CA ASP A 246 4.30 12.29 -9.02
C ASP A 246 5.00 11.05 -8.42
N GLY A 247 4.86 9.89 -9.07
CA GLY A 247 5.46 8.62 -8.66
C GLY A 247 4.59 7.77 -7.74
N GLY A 248 3.41 8.24 -7.32
CA GLY A 248 2.51 7.48 -6.47
C GLY A 248 1.73 6.38 -7.20
N SER A 249 1.52 5.23 -6.57
CA SER A 249 0.65 4.18 -7.13
C SER A 249 -0.81 4.63 -7.21
N VAL A 250 -1.49 4.28 -8.31
CA VAL A 250 -2.93 4.53 -8.50
C VAL A 250 -3.83 3.84 -7.46
N THR A 251 -3.32 2.81 -6.78
CA THR A 251 -4.01 2.14 -5.67
C THR A 251 -3.98 2.95 -4.38
N ARG A 252 -3.13 4.00 -4.33
CA ARG A 252 -2.84 4.82 -3.16
C ARG A 252 -2.30 4.06 -1.94
N SER A 253 -2.00 2.76 -2.06
CA SER A 253 -1.48 1.92 -0.97
C SER A 253 0.06 2.02 -0.86
N PRO A 254 0.60 2.36 0.33
CA PRO A 254 2.04 2.31 0.59
C PRO A 254 2.64 0.92 0.42
N ALA A 255 1.91 -0.14 0.79
CA ALA A 255 2.38 -1.52 0.60
C ALA A 255 2.49 -1.88 -0.90
N ALA A 256 1.51 -1.50 -1.71
CA ALA A 256 1.56 -1.70 -3.16
C ALA A 256 2.67 -0.87 -3.83
N GLN A 257 2.94 0.34 -3.31
CA GLN A 257 4.06 1.17 -3.74
C GLN A 257 5.40 0.48 -3.48
N LEU A 258 5.61 -0.01 -2.25
CA LEU A 258 6.83 -0.71 -1.85
C LEU A 258 7.06 -1.97 -2.70
N GLU A 259 6.02 -2.79 -2.86
CA GLU A 259 6.11 -4.01 -3.66
C GLU A 259 6.43 -3.69 -5.14
N SER A 260 5.82 -2.65 -5.71
CA SER A 260 6.12 -2.24 -7.09
C SER A 260 7.59 -1.82 -7.26
N ILE A 261 8.15 -1.10 -6.28
CA ILE A 261 9.58 -0.76 -6.26
C ILE A 261 10.43 -2.04 -6.23
N GLN A 262 10.12 -2.99 -5.35
CA GLN A 262 10.85 -4.25 -5.26
C GLN A 262 10.81 -5.06 -6.57
N LEU A 263 9.65 -5.14 -7.22
CA LEU A 263 9.49 -5.84 -8.50
C LEU A 263 10.33 -5.20 -9.62
N LEU A 264 10.40 -3.87 -9.67
CA LEU A 264 11.23 -3.14 -10.64
C LEU A 264 12.72 -3.26 -10.33
N THR A 265 13.12 -3.35 -9.06
CA THR A 265 14.52 -3.59 -8.67
C THR A 265 14.98 -5.01 -9.02
N ILE A 266 14.17 -6.04 -8.78
CA ILE A 266 14.50 -7.42 -9.22
C ILE A 266 14.59 -7.49 -10.75
N LEU A 267 13.74 -6.73 -11.45
CA LEU A 267 13.82 -6.63 -12.92
C LEU A 267 15.15 -6.01 -13.37
N GLU A 268 15.65 -4.98 -12.68
CA GLU A 268 16.99 -4.43 -12.95
C GLU A 268 18.07 -5.49 -12.76
N GLU A 269 18.02 -6.29 -11.69
CA GLU A 269 18.97 -7.41 -11.49
C GLU A 269 18.90 -8.44 -12.64
N ALA A 270 17.72 -8.64 -13.24
CA ALA A 270 17.58 -9.47 -14.44
C ALA A 270 18.26 -8.86 -15.68
N TYR A 271 18.24 -7.53 -15.86
CA TYR A 271 19.04 -6.86 -16.89
C TYR A 271 20.54 -6.96 -16.58
N ALA A 272 20.94 -6.74 -15.33
CA ALA A 272 22.33 -6.79 -14.87
C ALA A 272 22.96 -8.17 -15.05
N SER A 273 22.24 -9.25 -14.70
CA SER A 273 22.69 -10.65 -14.91
C SER A 273 22.94 -10.99 -16.39
N ARG A 274 22.36 -10.21 -17.32
CA ARG A 274 22.56 -10.30 -18.77
C ARG A 274 23.59 -9.28 -19.29
N ARG A 275 24.19 -8.46 -18.42
CA ARG A 275 25.07 -7.33 -18.74
C ARG A 275 24.42 -6.34 -19.71
N LEU A 276 23.13 -6.13 -19.54
CA LEU A 276 22.33 -5.18 -20.31
C LEU A 276 22.01 -3.96 -19.45
N ARG A 277 21.87 -2.81 -20.09
CA ARG A 277 21.37 -1.60 -19.44
C ARG A 277 19.85 -1.69 -19.30
N THR A 278 19.34 -1.30 -18.15
CA THR A 278 17.90 -1.14 -17.90
C THR A 278 17.35 0.01 -18.75
N PRO A 279 16.17 -0.14 -19.38
CA PRO A 279 15.51 0.96 -20.07
C PRO A 279 15.27 2.19 -19.19
N ASP A 280 15.60 3.38 -19.68
CA ASP A 280 15.55 4.64 -18.90
C ASP A 280 14.17 4.93 -18.28
N PHE A 281 13.07 4.48 -18.91
CA PHE A 281 11.72 4.69 -18.37
C PHE A 281 11.47 3.91 -17.08
N ILE A 282 12.14 2.77 -16.88
CA ILE A 282 12.07 1.97 -15.65
C ILE A 282 12.80 2.71 -14.54
N ASP A 283 14.04 3.13 -14.80
CA ASP A 283 14.88 3.84 -13.82
C ASP A 283 14.21 5.15 -13.38
N ALA A 284 13.74 5.94 -14.35
CA ALA A 284 13.05 7.20 -14.08
C ALA A 284 11.76 7.00 -13.26
N THR A 285 10.98 5.96 -13.58
CA THR A 285 9.74 5.68 -12.84
C THR A 285 10.05 5.18 -11.43
N ARG A 286 10.99 4.24 -11.28
CA ARG A 286 11.40 3.74 -9.96
C ARG A 286 11.94 4.86 -9.07
N ALA A 287 12.74 5.78 -9.60
CA ALA A 287 13.23 6.92 -8.86
C ALA A 287 12.09 7.80 -8.31
N ARG A 288 11.10 8.14 -9.15
CA ARG A 288 9.90 8.88 -8.69
C ARG A 288 9.10 8.10 -7.65
N MET A 289 8.96 6.79 -7.84
CA MET A 289 8.26 5.92 -6.89
C MET A 289 8.93 5.91 -5.52
N VAL A 290 10.27 5.89 -5.46
CA VAL A 290 11.04 5.97 -4.22
C VAL A 290 10.87 7.34 -3.55
N THR A 291 10.96 8.44 -4.31
CA THR A 291 10.72 9.80 -3.79
C THR A 291 9.33 9.91 -3.16
N ALA A 292 8.31 9.39 -3.84
CA ALA A 292 6.95 9.34 -3.34
C ALA A 292 6.86 8.51 -2.04
N LEU A 293 7.36 7.26 -2.04
CA LEU A 293 7.32 6.37 -0.88
C LEU A 293 7.93 7.02 0.37
N LEU A 294 9.10 7.65 0.24
CA LEU A 294 9.78 8.36 1.34
C LEU A 294 8.96 9.53 1.90
N GLY A 295 8.06 10.13 1.10
CA GLY A 295 7.10 11.13 1.55
C GLY A 295 6.13 10.62 2.61
N LEU A 296 5.92 9.30 2.69
CA LEU A 296 5.04 8.63 3.66
C LEU A 296 5.79 8.05 4.87
N CYS A 297 7.10 8.26 4.96
CA CYS A 297 7.89 7.86 6.11
C CYS A 297 7.79 8.86 7.25
N HIS A 298 7.54 8.34 8.46
CA HIS A 298 7.65 9.08 9.71
C HIS A 298 9.11 9.35 10.07
N GLY A 299 9.36 10.04 11.20
CA GLY A 299 10.72 10.28 11.68
C GLY A 299 11.46 9.02 12.13
N ASP A 300 10.74 7.92 12.40
CA ASP A 300 11.29 6.56 12.57
C ASP A 300 11.69 5.87 11.25
N LYS A 301 11.59 6.59 10.12
CA LYS A 301 11.74 6.10 8.74
C LYS A 301 10.72 5.03 8.31
N GLY A 302 9.83 4.61 9.20
CA GLY A 302 8.79 3.62 8.90
C GLY A 302 7.60 4.25 8.17
N LEU A 303 6.85 3.43 7.44
CA LEU A 303 5.69 3.90 6.68
C LEU A 303 4.49 4.20 7.60
N SER A 304 3.74 5.23 7.21
CA SER A 304 2.39 5.54 7.72
C SER A 304 1.33 4.60 7.14
N SER A 305 0.17 4.49 7.80
CA SER A 305 -0.83 3.45 7.51
C SER A 305 -1.99 3.97 6.67
N TRP A 306 -2.00 3.63 5.37
CA TRP A 306 -3.03 4.10 4.44
C TRP A 306 -3.59 3.02 3.53
N GLN A 307 -4.88 3.18 3.16
CA GLN A 307 -5.56 2.42 2.12
C GLN A 307 -5.38 0.89 2.29
N GLY A 308 -5.64 0.42 3.51
CA GLY A 308 -5.54 -0.98 3.91
C GLY A 308 -4.14 -1.46 4.30
N SER A 309 -3.11 -0.65 4.09
CA SER A 309 -1.74 -0.95 4.52
C SER A 309 -1.60 -0.69 6.02
N GLY A 310 -0.80 -1.52 6.69
CA GLY A 310 -0.32 -1.25 8.04
C GLY A 310 1.03 -0.52 8.03
N PRO A 311 1.57 -0.21 9.22
CA PRO A 311 2.91 0.36 9.34
C PRO A 311 3.95 -0.66 8.87
N ILE A 312 5.01 -0.17 8.22
CA ILE A 312 6.18 -0.98 7.84
C ILE A 312 7.39 -0.37 8.53
N ALA A 313 8.20 -1.21 9.16
CA ALA A 313 9.34 -0.79 9.96
C ALA A 313 10.41 -0.07 9.11
N GLY A 314 11.08 0.92 9.71
CA GLY A 314 12.02 1.80 9.00
C GLY A 314 13.26 1.08 8.48
N ASP A 315 13.71 0.03 9.17
CA ASP A 315 14.82 -0.83 8.74
C ASP A 315 14.51 -1.57 7.42
N VAL A 316 13.28 -2.07 7.27
CA VAL A 316 12.80 -2.69 6.03
C VAL A 316 12.78 -1.67 4.90
N ILE A 317 12.32 -0.44 5.17
CA ILE A 317 12.31 0.62 4.16
C ILE A 317 13.73 1.02 3.76
N GLU A 318 14.61 1.24 4.73
CA GLU A 318 16.00 1.60 4.51
C GLU A 318 16.72 0.56 3.65
N GLN A 319 16.56 -0.73 3.99
CA GLN A 319 17.09 -1.84 3.20
C GLN A 319 16.57 -1.81 1.75
N VAL A 320 15.26 -1.61 1.55
CA VAL A 320 14.69 -1.58 0.20
C VAL A 320 15.22 -0.40 -0.60
N ILE A 321 15.31 0.79 0.01
CA ILE A 321 15.84 1.98 -0.64
C ILE A 321 17.32 1.82 -0.98
N GLU A 322 18.12 1.23 -0.09
CA GLU A 322 19.52 0.92 -0.35
C GLU A 322 19.68 0.03 -1.59
N ALA A 323 18.91 -1.06 -1.67
CA ALA A 323 18.90 -1.98 -2.80
C ALA A 323 18.47 -1.32 -4.12
N THR A 324 17.69 -0.23 -4.09
CA THR A 324 17.33 0.50 -5.34
C THR A 324 18.46 1.35 -5.92
N GLY A 325 19.49 1.66 -5.12
CA GLY A 325 20.52 2.66 -5.46
C GLY A 325 20.02 4.11 -5.57
N VAL A 326 18.72 4.36 -5.38
CA VAL A 326 18.13 5.70 -5.54
C VAL A 326 18.54 6.59 -4.35
N ARG A 327 19.00 7.80 -4.66
CA ARG A 327 19.27 8.87 -3.69
C ARG A 327 18.35 10.04 -3.97
N THR A 328 17.42 10.29 -3.06
CA THR A 328 16.40 11.33 -3.22
C THR A 328 15.91 11.82 -1.86
N ARG A 329 15.15 12.91 -1.86
CA ARG A 329 14.50 13.45 -0.66
C ARG A 329 13.03 13.04 -0.62
N PRO A 330 12.41 12.94 0.56
CA PRO A 330 10.97 12.71 0.68
C PRO A 330 10.14 13.71 -0.14
N LEU A 331 9.16 13.21 -0.89
CA LEU A 331 8.21 14.07 -1.60
C LEU A 331 7.34 14.83 -0.58
N LYS A 332 7.42 16.16 -0.59
CA LYS A 332 6.62 17.00 0.33
C LYS A 332 5.16 17.16 -0.13
N GLN A 333 4.93 17.18 -1.44
CA GLN A 333 3.63 17.46 -2.06
C GLN A 333 3.38 16.48 -3.19
N ALA A 334 2.71 15.36 -2.90
CA ALA A 334 2.17 14.53 -3.96
C ALA A 334 0.93 15.22 -4.56
N ARG A 335 0.78 15.19 -5.89
CA ARG A 335 -0.33 15.85 -6.58
C ARG A 335 -1.50 14.90 -6.63
N GLU A 336 -1.46 13.94 -7.54
CA GLU A 336 -2.55 13.00 -7.80
C GLU A 336 -2.58 11.88 -6.77
N TRP A 337 -1.43 11.47 -6.24
CA TRP A 337 -1.40 10.50 -5.16
C TRP A 337 -2.04 11.04 -3.87
N GLY A 338 -1.99 12.36 -3.71
CA GLY A 338 -2.79 13.12 -2.74
C GLY A 338 -2.18 13.28 -1.36
N TYR A 339 -1.08 12.60 -1.05
CA TYR A 339 -0.46 12.71 0.26
C TYR A 339 0.36 13.99 0.39
N GLN A 340 0.15 14.69 1.50
CA GLN A 340 0.86 15.92 1.85
C GLN A 340 1.74 15.69 3.06
N ARG A 341 2.93 16.27 3.05
CA ARG A 341 3.90 16.11 4.12
C ARG A 341 4.40 17.46 4.64
N LEU A 342 4.23 17.68 5.93
CA LEU A 342 4.90 18.76 6.68
C LEU A 342 6.07 18.18 7.47
N ALA A 343 7.20 18.88 7.46
CA ALA A 343 8.41 18.49 8.17
C ALA A 343 9.13 19.74 8.68
N ALA A 344 9.27 19.85 10.00
CA ALA A 344 9.98 20.95 10.65
C ALA A 344 10.58 20.47 11.97
N GLY A 345 11.83 20.85 12.26
CA GLY A 345 12.56 20.31 13.42
C GLY A 345 12.57 18.78 13.43
N GLN A 346 12.04 18.19 14.49
CA GLN A 346 11.86 16.72 14.62
C GLN A 346 10.46 16.25 14.18
N SER A 347 9.54 17.17 13.92
CA SER A 347 8.13 16.87 13.69
C SER A 347 7.86 16.51 12.24
N VAL A 348 7.07 15.45 12.05
CA VAL A 348 6.66 14.93 10.75
C VAL A 348 5.16 14.69 10.77
N LEU A 349 4.42 15.40 9.93
CA LEU A 349 2.99 15.19 9.72
C LEU A 349 2.73 14.77 8.27
N ILE A 350 1.89 13.76 8.10
CA ILE A 350 1.50 13.19 6.81
C ILE A 350 -0.03 13.19 6.73
N MET A 351 -0.60 13.77 5.68
CA MET A 351 -2.05 13.96 5.53
C MET A 351 -2.56 13.39 4.21
N ASP A 352 -3.69 12.67 4.26
CA ASP A 352 -4.43 12.20 3.09
C ASP A 352 -5.30 13.34 2.52
N ALA A 353 -4.89 13.94 1.40
CA ALA A 353 -5.60 15.04 0.75
C ALA A 353 -6.06 14.69 -0.68
N ALA A 354 -6.53 13.46 -0.92
CA ALA A 354 -7.20 13.10 -2.17
C ALA A 354 -8.45 12.23 -1.96
N PRO A 355 -9.34 12.15 -2.97
CA PRO A 355 -10.44 11.19 -2.96
C PRO A 355 -9.89 9.76 -2.81
N PRO A 356 -10.66 8.84 -2.22
CA PRO A 356 -10.21 7.46 -2.07
C PRO A 356 -9.91 6.83 -3.44
N PRO A 357 -9.03 5.81 -3.48
CA PRO A 357 -8.71 5.12 -4.73
C PRO A 357 -9.95 4.54 -5.41
N LEU A 358 -9.93 4.43 -6.74
CA LEU A 358 -11.04 3.86 -7.50
C LEU A 358 -11.36 2.45 -6.99
N ALA A 359 -12.64 2.19 -6.68
CA ALA A 359 -13.09 0.94 -6.06
C ALA A 359 -12.66 -0.33 -6.80
N ARG A 360 -12.53 -0.27 -8.13
CA ARG A 360 -12.10 -1.40 -8.97
C ARG A 360 -10.60 -1.71 -8.90
N LEU A 361 -9.79 -0.80 -8.39
CA LEU A 361 -8.33 -0.92 -8.35
C LEU A 361 -7.81 -1.43 -6.99
N VAL A 362 -8.67 -1.49 -5.96
CA VAL A 362 -8.22 -1.68 -4.58
C VAL A 362 -9.24 -2.49 -3.77
N GLU A 363 -8.76 -3.53 -3.09
CA GLU A 363 -9.57 -4.34 -2.17
C GLU A 363 -9.56 -3.79 -0.73
N GLY A 364 -8.61 -2.90 -0.42
CA GLY A 364 -8.36 -2.32 0.89
C GLY A 364 -8.63 -0.82 1.03
N GLY A 365 -9.31 -0.18 0.07
CA GLY A 365 -9.55 1.25 0.11
C GLY A 365 -10.26 1.69 1.40
N CYS A 366 -9.86 2.83 1.96
CA CYS A 366 -10.35 3.35 3.23
C CYS A 366 -11.17 4.64 3.03
N ALA A 367 -12.05 4.94 3.98
CA ALA A 367 -12.75 6.22 4.09
C ALA A 367 -11.92 7.24 4.89
N SER A 368 -10.64 7.41 4.51
CA SER A 368 -9.59 8.11 5.26
C SER A 368 -9.37 9.57 4.88
N THR A 369 -10.11 10.11 3.91
CA THR A 369 -9.84 11.44 3.36
C THR A 369 -9.80 12.52 4.45
N LEU A 370 -8.76 13.36 4.41
CA LEU A 370 -8.37 14.39 5.40
C LEU A 370 -7.84 13.86 6.74
N ALA A 371 -7.65 12.55 6.91
CA ALA A 371 -6.93 12.03 8.06
C ALA A 371 -5.43 12.37 7.99
N PHE A 372 -4.77 12.42 9.15
CA PHE A 372 -3.32 12.60 9.24
C PHE A 372 -2.69 11.65 10.26
N GLU A 373 -1.39 11.41 10.10
CA GLU A 373 -0.51 10.84 11.13
C GLU A 373 0.57 11.87 11.47
N PHE A 374 1.06 11.85 12.71
CA PHE A 374 2.06 12.79 13.23
C PHE A 374 3.05 12.11 14.19
N SER A 375 4.35 12.37 14.00
CA SER A 375 5.43 11.92 14.89
C SER A 375 6.39 13.04 15.29
N ASP A 376 6.98 12.92 16.48
CA ASP A 376 8.08 13.74 16.98
C ASP A 376 9.37 12.89 17.04
N GLY A 377 10.28 13.11 16.10
CA GLY A 377 11.43 12.24 15.90
C GLY A 377 10.95 10.82 15.59
N THR A 378 11.47 9.84 16.31
CA THR A 378 11.09 8.43 16.17
C THR A 378 9.75 8.09 16.85
N ASP A 379 9.21 8.97 17.70
CA ASP A 379 7.99 8.69 18.44
C ASP A 379 6.76 9.10 17.64
N ARG A 380 5.98 8.10 17.20
CA ARG A 380 4.66 8.35 16.63
C ARG A 380 3.71 8.81 17.74
N ILE A 381 3.00 9.91 17.50
CA ILE A 381 2.07 10.49 18.47
C ILE A 381 0.64 10.21 18.00
N VAL A 382 0.25 10.77 16.86
CA VAL A 382 -1.06 10.54 16.23
C VAL A 382 -0.88 9.56 15.10
N VAL A 383 -1.68 8.50 15.08
CA VAL A 383 -1.67 7.44 14.07
C VAL A 383 -3.08 7.24 13.50
N ASN A 384 -3.21 6.39 12.48
CA ASN A 384 -4.48 5.74 12.18
C ASN A 384 -4.44 4.31 12.73
N CYS A 385 -5.60 3.66 12.89
CA CYS A 385 -5.63 2.26 13.35
C CYS A 385 -4.89 1.33 12.38
N GLY A 386 -4.99 1.60 11.07
CA GLY A 386 -4.20 0.97 10.01
C GLY A 386 -4.51 -0.52 9.77
N GLY A 387 -3.91 -1.09 8.71
CA GLY A 387 -3.71 -2.54 8.61
C GLY A 387 -4.90 -3.43 8.23
N ALA A 388 -6.00 -2.89 7.69
CA ALA A 388 -7.16 -3.68 7.25
C ALA A 388 -6.84 -4.83 6.28
N ARG A 389 -5.75 -4.72 5.51
CA ARG A 389 -5.26 -5.74 4.57
C ARG A 389 -3.88 -6.27 4.94
N SER A 390 -3.36 -5.96 6.13
CA SER A 390 -2.15 -6.55 6.70
C SER A 390 -2.41 -7.27 8.03
N ALA A 391 -3.64 -7.24 8.53
CA ALA A 391 -4.04 -7.90 9.76
C ALA A 391 -3.74 -9.40 9.72
N ASN A 392 -3.41 -9.91 10.90
CA ASN A 392 -3.23 -11.33 11.17
C ASN A 392 -4.57 -12.07 10.94
N ALA A 393 -4.51 -13.28 10.40
CA ALA A 393 -5.67 -14.13 10.08
C ALA A 393 -6.51 -14.49 11.32
N LEU A 394 -5.95 -14.40 12.52
CA LEU A 394 -6.65 -14.60 13.78
C LEU A 394 -7.52 -13.39 14.19
N VAL A 395 -7.34 -12.23 13.54
CA VAL A 395 -8.14 -11.03 13.80
C VAL A 395 -9.54 -11.21 13.18
N PRO A 396 -10.63 -10.97 13.92
CA PRO A 396 -11.98 -11.12 13.38
C PRO A 396 -12.20 -10.26 12.12
N ALA A 397 -12.81 -10.83 11.08
CA ALA A 397 -13.05 -10.14 9.81
C ALA A 397 -13.83 -8.83 9.98
N ALA A 398 -14.79 -8.80 10.91
CA ALA A 398 -15.55 -7.59 11.23
C ALA A 398 -14.64 -6.46 11.75
N LEU A 399 -13.64 -6.79 12.59
CA LEU A 399 -12.66 -5.82 13.07
C LEU A 399 -11.79 -5.34 11.91
N THR A 400 -11.29 -6.26 11.07
CA THR A 400 -10.44 -5.88 9.94
C THR A 400 -11.14 -4.96 8.93
N GLU A 401 -12.43 -5.17 8.69
CA GLU A 401 -13.23 -4.25 7.86
C GLU A 401 -13.51 -2.91 8.57
N GLY A 402 -13.70 -2.94 9.90
CA GLY A 402 -13.86 -1.74 10.73
C GLY A 402 -12.68 -0.77 10.62
N LEU A 403 -11.46 -1.28 10.44
CA LEU A 403 -10.23 -0.48 10.26
C LEU A 403 -10.24 0.41 9.01
N ARG A 404 -11.19 0.20 8.09
CA ARG A 404 -11.33 0.98 6.86
C ARG A 404 -12.26 2.18 7.03
N THR A 405 -13.05 2.21 8.10
CA THR A 405 -14.04 3.25 8.38
C THR A 405 -13.39 4.59 8.70
N THR A 406 -14.13 5.70 8.53
CA THR A 406 -13.62 7.03 8.88
C THR A 406 -13.32 7.16 10.37
N ALA A 407 -14.05 6.42 11.22
CA ALA A 407 -13.84 6.40 12.66
C ALA A 407 -12.56 5.67 13.10
N ALA A 408 -11.89 4.93 12.21
CA ALA A 408 -10.59 4.30 12.45
C ALA A 408 -9.39 5.16 12.00
N HIS A 409 -9.66 6.40 11.61
CA HIS A 409 -8.67 7.35 11.12
C HIS A 409 -8.75 8.67 11.89
N SER A 410 -7.62 9.36 12.00
CA SER A 410 -7.51 10.61 12.77
C SER A 410 -8.10 11.81 12.00
N THR A 411 -9.43 11.85 11.93
CA THR A 411 -10.23 12.83 11.18
C THR A 411 -11.60 13.07 11.82
N LEU A 412 -12.42 13.94 11.19
CA LEU A 412 -13.79 14.24 11.63
C LEU A 412 -14.83 13.31 10.99
N VAL A 413 -15.72 12.79 11.84
CA VAL A 413 -16.88 11.96 11.50
C VAL A 413 -18.15 12.77 11.75
N LEU A 414 -19.09 12.73 10.80
CA LEU A 414 -20.38 13.41 10.92
C LEU A 414 -21.53 12.40 11.03
N SER A 415 -22.39 12.55 12.04
CA SER A 415 -23.52 11.66 12.34
C SER A 415 -23.15 10.17 12.35
N ASN A 416 -21.98 9.84 12.92
CA ASN A 416 -21.44 8.48 12.96
C ASN A 416 -21.43 7.78 11.59
N SER A 417 -21.13 8.52 10.52
CA SER A 417 -21.14 8.02 9.14
C SER A 417 -19.77 8.18 8.47
N ASN A 418 -19.39 7.22 7.62
CA ASN A 418 -18.14 7.31 6.87
C ASN A 418 -18.21 8.40 5.80
N SER A 419 -17.09 9.10 5.57
CA SER A 419 -16.93 10.06 4.46
C SER A 419 -17.12 9.40 3.09
N THR A 420 -16.73 8.12 2.98
CA THR A 420 -17.00 7.26 1.84
C THR A 420 -17.60 5.94 2.28
N ALA A 421 -18.68 5.50 1.61
CA ALA A 421 -19.33 4.24 1.93
C ALA A 421 -18.41 3.05 1.68
N ILE A 422 -18.52 2.03 2.54
CA ILE A 422 -17.85 0.75 2.39
C ILE A 422 -18.96 -0.29 2.35
N HIS A 423 -19.04 -1.02 1.24
CA HIS A 423 -20.06 -2.04 1.03
C HIS A 423 -19.70 -3.34 1.75
N SER A 424 -20.69 -4.21 1.95
CA SER A 424 -20.50 -5.51 2.60
C SER A 424 -19.59 -6.45 1.81
N ASP A 425 -19.47 -6.25 0.50
CA ASP A 425 -18.51 -6.99 -0.36
C ASP A 425 -17.09 -6.41 -0.29
N GLY A 426 -16.85 -5.44 0.59
CA GLY A 426 -15.58 -4.76 0.77
C GLY A 426 -15.28 -3.69 -0.28
N THR A 427 -16.13 -3.45 -1.27
CA THR A 427 -15.88 -2.40 -2.26
C THR A 427 -16.20 -1.01 -1.70
N LEU A 428 -15.49 0.01 -2.19
CA LEU A 428 -15.84 1.40 -1.91
C LEU A 428 -17.09 1.81 -2.70
N GLY A 429 -17.98 2.53 -2.04
CA GLY A 429 -19.22 3.07 -2.59
C GLY A 429 -19.21 4.59 -2.70
N ARG A 430 -20.41 5.16 -2.68
CA ARG A 430 -20.61 6.62 -2.74
C ARG A 430 -19.95 7.34 -1.57
N GLY A 431 -19.30 8.46 -1.85
CA GLY A 431 -18.52 9.18 -0.86
C GLY A 431 -17.88 10.43 -1.41
N VAL A 432 -16.66 10.67 -0.96
CA VAL A 432 -15.80 11.74 -1.48
C VAL A 432 -15.51 11.51 -2.97
N VAL A 433 -15.79 12.50 -3.79
CA VAL A 433 -15.47 12.53 -5.23
C VAL A 433 -14.47 13.65 -5.53
N GLU A 434 -14.56 14.75 -4.78
CA GLU A 434 -13.75 15.94 -4.96
C GLU A 434 -12.97 16.27 -3.69
N VAL A 435 -11.69 16.57 -3.86
CA VAL A 435 -10.88 17.19 -2.82
C VAL A 435 -10.26 18.47 -3.34
N GLU A 436 -10.57 19.59 -2.69
CA GLU A 436 -9.82 20.84 -2.87
C GLU A 436 -8.61 20.81 -1.95
N LEU A 437 -7.45 21.21 -2.46
CA LEU A 437 -6.18 21.28 -1.74
C LEU A 437 -5.50 22.62 -2.04
N ALA A 438 -5.10 23.32 -0.98
CA ALA A 438 -4.26 24.50 -1.02
C ALA A 438 -3.07 24.29 -0.09
N ARG A 439 -1.89 24.73 -0.53
CA ARG A 439 -0.69 24.75 0.30
C ARG A 439 -0.07 26.14 0.30
N HIS A 440 0.40 26.54 1.47
CA HIS A 440 1.06 27.82 1.71
C HIS A 440 2.33 27.58 2.53
N GLU A 441 3.44 28.17 2.11
CA GLU A 441 4.72 28.12 2.80
C GLU A 441 5.15 29.55 3.13
N THR A 442 5.21 29.89 4.41
CA THR A 442 5.73 31.18 4.88
C THR A 442 6.92 30.95 5.80
N ASP A 443 7.73 31.98 6.01
CA ASP A 443 8.84 31.95 7.00
C ASP A 443 8.34 31.61 8.41
N SER A 444 7.05 31.84 8.68
CA SER A 444 6.42 31.63 9.98
C SER A 444 5.66 30.31 10.12
N ALA A 445 5.30 29.62 9.04
CA ALA A 445 4.61 28.33 9.09
C ALA A 445 4.50 27.63 7.72
N SER A 446 4.46 26.29 7.74
CA SER A 446 3.98 25.47 6.62
C SER A 446 2.52 25.09 6.84
N ARG A 447 1.63 25.38 5.89
CA ARG A 447 0.18 25.19 6.03
C ARG A 447 -0.42 24.39 4.88
N ILE A 448 -1.20 23.37 5.22
CA ILE A 448 -2.07 22.60 4.31
C ILE A 448 -3.51 22.95 4.63
N GLU A 449 -4.30 23.16 3.57
CA GLU A 449 -5.72 23.39 3.65
C GLU A 449 -6.41 22.50 2.62
N ALA A 450 -7.29 21.60 3.07
CA ALA A 450 -7.98 20.70 2.16
C ALA A 450 -9.44 20.49 2.57
N SER A 451 -10.31 20.23 1.60
CA SER A 451 -11.74 19.99 1.85
C SER A 451 -12.31 18.91 0.96
N HIS A 452 -13.33 18.19 1.44
CA HIS A 452 -13.97 17.10 0.72
C HIS A 452 -15.51 17.15 0.77
N ASP A 453 -16.15 16.57 -0.24
CA ASP A 453 -17.60 16.60 -0.44
C ASP A 453 -18.37 15.38 0.10
N GLY A 454 -17.70 14.41 0.73
CA GLY A 454 -18.29 13.12 1.14
C GLY A 454 -19.53 13.17 2.06
N TYR A 455 -19.79 14.30 2.73
CA TYR A 455 -20.99 14.52 3.54
C TYR A 455 -22.05 15.41 2.86
N VAL A 456 -21.75 16.07 1.74
CA VAL A 456 -22.62 17.07 1.11
C VAL A 456 -23.97 16.48 0.73
N ARG A 457 -23.98 15.34 0.01
CA ARG A 457 -25.23 14.76 -0.49
C ARG A 457 -26.19 14.33 0.63
N ARG A 458 -25.65 13.69 1.67
CA ARG A 458 -26.42 13.06 2.77
C ARG A 458 -26.70 14.03 3.91
N LEU A 459 -25.70 14.81 4.30
CA LEU A 459 -25.70 15.63 5.51
C LEU A 459 -25.55 17.13 5.21
N GLY A 460 -25.35 17.54 3.96
CA GLY A 460 -25.37 18.97 3.57
C GLY A 460 -24.11 19.77 3.93
N TYR A 461 -23.04 19.11 4.37
CA TYR A 461 -21.79 19.78 4.78
C TYR A 461 -20.59 19.37 3.91
N LEU A 462 -19.77 20.35 3.57
CA LEU A 462 -18.39 20.16 3.13
C LEU A 462 -17.50 20.09 4.38
N HIS A 463 -16.65 19.09 4.48
CA HIS A 463 -15.65 19.02 5.55
C HIS A 463 -14.35 19.64 5.06
N ARG A 464 -13.86 20.68 5.75
CA ARG A 464 -12.59 21.36 5.45
C ARG A 464 -11.67 21.26 6.65
N ARG A 465 -10.43 20.82 6.42
CA ARG A 465 -9.37 20.74 7.41
C ARG A 465 -8.23 21.68 7.02
N VAL A 466 -7.76 22.45 7.98
CA VAL A 466 -6.54 23.25 7.90
C VAL A 466 -5.55 22.69 8.92
N VAL A 467 -4.30 22.51 8.53
CA VAL A 467 -3.21 22.11 9.43
C VAL A 467 -2.01 23.00 9.16
N ALA A 468 -1.42 23.57 10.20
CA ALA A 468 -0.22 24.39 10.12
C ALA A 468 0.83 23.92 11.14
N MET A 469 2.09 23.90 10.71
CA MET A 469 3.25 23.53 11.53
C MET A 469 4.18 24.73 11.67
N SER A 470 4.65 25.01 12.89
CA SER A 470 5.67 26.04 13.12
C SER A 470 7.03 25.65 12.54
N PRO A 471 7.94 26.61 12.28
CA PRO A 471 9.24 26.34 11.66
C PRO A 471 10.18 25.47 12.52
N ASP A 472 9.98 25.47 13.85
CA ASP A 472 10.71 24.60 14.78
C ASP A 472 10.03 23.24 15.00
N GLY A 473 8.85 23.03 14.40
CA GLY A 473 8.03 21.83 14.54
C GLY A 473 7.40 21.64 15.92
N ARG A 474 7.47 22.61 16.83
CA ARG A 474 6.95 22.48 18.20
C ARG A 474 5.47 22.79 18.32
N ASP A 475 4.88 23.48 17.34
CA ASP A 475 3.44 23.73 17.26
C ASP A 475 2.83 23.07 16.03
N ILE A 476 1.76 22.33 16.23
CA ILE A 476 0.87 21.86 15.16
C ILE A 476 -0.54 22.32 15.48
N ARG A 477 -1.01 23.29 14.70
CA ARG A 477 -2.36 23.87 14.82
C ARG A 477 -3.24 23.28 13.74
N GLY A 478 -4.46 22.91 14.10
CA GLY A 478 -5.44 22.49 13.11
C GLY A 478 -6.83 23.00 13.37
N GLU A 479 -7.60 23.08 12.30
CA GLU A 479 -9.00 23.52 12.31
C GLU A 479 -9.82 22.62 11.41
N ASP A 480 -10.88 22.04 11.97
CA ASP A 480 -11.88 21.24 11.28
C ASP A 480 -13.19 22.04 11.18
N MET A 481 -13.58 22.35 9.95
CA MET A 481 -14.76 23.14 9.62
C MET A 481 -15.79 22.29 8.89
N LEU A 482 -17.05 22.42 9.32
CA LEU A 482 -18.21 21.90 8.59
C LEU A 482 -18.91 23.07 7.93
N LEU A 483 -18.67 23.25 6.63
CA LEU A 483 -19.22 24.36 5.86
C LEU A 483 -20.54 23.94 5.19
N PRO A 484 -21.63 24.71 5.34
CA PRO A 484 -22.92 24.36 4.74
C PRO A 484 -22.86 24.47 3.22
N ALA A 485 -23.07 23.34 2.53
CA ALA A 485 -23.14 23.27 1.07
C ALA A 485 -24.58 23.42 0.55
N ASP A 486 -25.58 23.04 1.36
CA ASP A 486 -27.00 23.23 1.07
C ASP A 486 -27.75 23.63 2.35
N ARG A 487 -28.01 24.92 2.51
CA ARG A 487 -28.68 25.50 3.69
C ARG A 487 -30.09 24.98 3.93
N ARG A 488 -30.71 24.28 2.96
CA ARG A 488 -32.12 23.85 3.04
C ARG A 488 -32.31 22.47 3.67
N LYS A 489 -31.26 21.65 3.78
CA LYS A 489 -31.42 20.21 4.12
C LYS A 489 -31.45 19.88 5.61
N HIS A 490 -30.88 20.69 6.50
CA HIS A 490 -30.75 20.31 7.91
C HIS A 490 -31.04 21.49 8.84
N LYS A 491 -32.23 21.48 9.47
CA LYS A 491 -32.63 22.46 10.48
C LYS A 491 -32.18 22.06 11.89
N THR A 492 -31.92 20.79 12.13
CA THR A 492 -31.47 20.25 13.41
C THR A 492 -29.94 20.23 13.47
N PRO A 493 -29.33 20.52 14.65
CA PRO A 493 -27.90 20.34 14.83
C PRO A 493 -27.45 18.92 14.50
N THR A 494 -26.38 18.79 13.72
CA THR A 494 -25.83 17.51 13.27
C THR A 494 -24.62 17.14 14.14
N PRO A 495 -24.62 16.02 14.87
CA PRO A 495 -23.52 15.67 15.76
C PRO A 495 -22.26 15.32 14.96
N PHE A 496 -21.10 15.75 15.44
CA PHE A 496 -19.80 15.40 14.89
C PHE A 496 -18.86 14.86 15.97
N THR A 497 -17.85 14.12 15.53
CA THR A 497 -16.79 13.60 16.38
C THR A 497 -15.46 13.68 15.63
N ALA A 498 -14.51 14.45 16.14
CA ALA A 498 -13.12 14.41 15.67
C ALA A 498 -12.33 13.42 16.52
N ARG A 499 -11.57 12.54 15.86
CA ARG A 499 -10.74 11.52 16.52
C ARG A 499 -9.28 11.77 16.23
N PHE A 500 -8.44 11.53 17.24
CA PHE A 500 -7.00 11.48 17.11
C PHE A 500 -6.50 10.21 17.81
N HIS A 501 -6.29 9.14 17.05
CA HIS A 501 -5.81 7.88 17.61
C HIS A 501 -4.35 8.03 18.03
N LEU A 502 -4.04 7.64 19.26
CA LEU A 502 -2.69 7.72 19.78
C LEU A 502 -1.95 6.41 19.55
N HIS A 503 -0.65 6.51 19.27
CA HIS A 503 0.22 5.34 19.22
C HIS A 503 0.24 4.65 20.60
N PRO A 504 0.31 3.30 20.70
CA PRO A 504 0.25 2.59 21.99
C PRO A 504 1.31 2.98 23.02
N GLN A 505 2.41 3.60 22.60
CA GLN A 505 3.48 4.05 23.48
C GLN A 505 3.28 5.49 23.99
N VAL A 506 2.18 6.16 23.62
CA VAL A 506 1.85 7.49 24.13
C VAL A 506 0.98 7.33 25.37
N GLU A 507 1.47 7.85 26.49
CA GLU A 507 0.67 8.00 27.70
C GLU A 507 -0.12 9.31 27.62
N VAL A 508 -1.41 9.27 27.94
CA VAL A 508 -2.28 10.46 27.93
C VAL A 508 -2.90 10.71 29.30
N THR A 509 -2.94 11.97 29.71
CA THR A 509 -3.58 12.41 30.96
C THR A 509 -4.44 13.65 30.70
N PRO A 510 -5.75 13.63 30.99
CA PRO A 510 -6.61 14.78 30.77
C PRO A 510 -6.30 15.90 31.77
N THR A 511 -6.49 17.15 31.38
CA THR A 511 -6.43 18.29 32.29
C THR A 511 -7.78 18.52 32.97
N ALA A 512 -7.76 19.15 34.14
CA ALA A 512 -8.97 19.41 34.94
C ALA A 512 -10.00 20.32 34.26
N ASP A 513 -9.58 21.14 33.28
CA ASP A 513 -10.46 22.02 32.51
C ASP A 513 -11.30 21.27 31.46
N GLY A 514 -11.02 19.99 31.18
CA GLY A 514 -11.77 19.18 30.22
C GLY A 514 -11.58 19.58 28.74
N PHE A 515 -10.62 20.45 28.44
CA PHE A 515 -10.34 20.94 27.08
C PHE A 515 -8.91 20.70 26.61
N ALA A 516 -8.10 20.02 27.42
CA ALA A 516 -6.73 19.68 27.10
C ALA A 516 -6.32 18.31 27.66
N ALA A 517 -5.21 17.80 27.14
CA ALA A 517 -4.57 16.59 27.62
C ALA A 517 -3.05 16.72 27.49
N ILE A 518 -2.32 16.11 28.42
CA ILE A 518 -0.87 15.97 28.35
C ILE A 518 -0.55 14.60 27.77
N LEU A 519 0.34 14.58 26.78
CA LEU A 519 0.81 13.39 26.08
C LEU A 519 2.29 13.22 26.39
N ARG A 520 2.68 12.08 26.94
CA ARG A 520 4.09 11.71 27.13
C ARG A 520 4.46 10.65 26.10
N THR A 521 5.47 10.97 25.31
CA THR A 521 6.06 10.06 24.31
C THR A 521 7.02 9.05 24.97
N ALA A 522 7.37 7.98 24.25
CA ALA A 522 8.32 6.97 24.72
C ALA A 522 9.71 7.55 25.03
N SER A 523 10.16 8.55 24.28
CA SER A 523 11.42 9.26 24.54
C SER A 523 11.31 10.30 25.67
N GLY A 524 10.14 10.43 26.29
CA GLY A 524 9.91 11.33 27.43
C GLY A 524 9.54 12.77 27.06
N HIS A 525 9.43 13.12 25.77
CA HIS A 525 8.93 14.43 25.36
C HIS A 525 7.47 14.60 25.77
N LEU A 526 7.15 15.79 26.26
CA LEU A 526 5.81 16.19 26.67
C LEU A 526 5.17 17.06 25.59
N TRP A 527 3.98 16.65 25.16
CA TRP A 527 3.12 17.38 24.25
C TRP A 527 1.82 17.74 24.97
N GLN A 528 1.32 18.96 24.76
CA GLN A 528 -0.01 19.37 25.21
C GLN A 528 -0.94 19.38 24.02
N PHE A 529 -2.03 18.62 24.11
CA PHE A 529 -3.20 18.78 23.25
C PHE A 529 -4.16 19.79 23.87
N ARG A 530 -4.75 20.66 23.06
CA ARG A 530 -5.87 21.54 23.46
C ARG A 530 -6.86 21.69 22.33
N CYS A 531 -8.15 21.74 22.64
CA CYS A 531 -9.20 22.00 21.66
C CYS A 531 -10.18 23.11 22.09
N LYS A 532 -10.90 23.65 21.10
CA LYS A 532 -12.00 24.61 21.29
C LYS A 532 -13.09 24.32 20.25
N GLY A 533 -14.35 24.35 20.66
CA GLY A 533 -15.49 24.08 19.77
C GLY A 533 -16.07 22.67 19.93
N GLY A 534 -15.65 21.93 20.96
CA GLY A 534 -16.21 20.64 21.35
C GLY A 534 -15.70 20.20 22.73
N GLU A 535 -16.27 19.11 23.23
CA GLU A 535 -15.91 18.49 24.52
C GLU A 535 -14.86 17.41 24.28
N LEU A 536 -13.77 17.42 25.06
CA LEU A 536 -12.69 16.44 24.95
C LEU A 536 -12.92 15.28 25.92
N THR A 537 -12.81 14.07 25.39
CA THR A 537 -12.74 12.83 26.17
C THR A 537 -11.57 11.97 25.69
N ILE A 538 -11.15 11.03 26.53
CA ILE A 538 -10.17 10.00 26.18
C ILE A 538 -10.94 8.69 26.12
N GLU A 539 -10.90 8.04 24.97
CA GLU A 539 -11.57 6.76 24.74
C GLU A 539 -10.56 5.67 24.38
N ASP A 540 -10.96 4.41 24.55
CA ASP A 540 -10.20 3.27 24.07
C ASP A 540 -10.12 3.28 22.53
N SER A 541 -8.99 2.81 22.03
CA SER A 541 -8.68 2.69 20.62
C SER A 541 -7.84 1.44 20.40
N LEU A 542 -7.42 1.22 19.16
CA LEU A 542 -6.40 0.23 18.83
C LEU A 542 -5.45 0.76 17.77
N TRP A 543 -4.31 0.11 17.65
CA TRP A 543 -3.37 0.28 16.55
C TRP A 543 -2.88 -1.08 16.06
N VAL A 544 -2.88 -1.30 14.74
CA VAL A 544 -2.37 -2.55 14.17
C VAL A 544 -0.86 -2.45 13.99
N ASP A 545 -0.12 -3.32 14.67
CA ASP A 545 1.34 -3.36 14.62
C ASP A 545 1.86 -3.84 13.25
N PRO A 546 3.18 -3.71 12.97
CA PRO A 546 3.78 -4.18 11.71
C PRO A 546 3.62 -5.69 11.45
N ARG A 547 3.27 -6.49 12.47
CA ARG A 547 2.98 -7.93 12.36
C ARG A 547 1.49 -8.21 12.13
N GLY A 548 0.67 -7.18 11.96
CA GLY A 548 -0.77 -7.29 11.73
C GLY A 548 -1.58 -7.57 12.99
N ARG A 549 -1.02 -7.37 14.20
CA ARG A 549 -1.72 -7.62 15.46
C ARG A 549 -2.31 -6.32 16.01
N PRO A 550 -3.58 -6.31 16.43
CA PRO A 550 -4.16 -5.15 17.10
C PRO A 550 -3.57 -5.04 18.51
N LEU A 551 -3.04 -3.87 18.83
CA LEU A 551 -2.59 -3.48 20.16
C LEU A 551 -3.60 -2.48 20.75
N PRO A 552 -4.00 -2.63 22.03
CA PRO A 552 -4.78 -1.60 22.71
C PRO A 552 -4.07 -0.26 22.68
N SER A 553 -4.81 0.82 22.45
CA SER A 553 -4.32 2.18 22.56
C SER A 553 -5.43 3.10 23.07
N GLN A 554 -5.15 4.40 23.13
CA GLN A 554 -6.15 5.41 23.48
C GLN A 554 -6.30 6.39 22.32
N GLN A 555 -7.37 7.18 22.35
CA GLN A 555 -7.61 8.25 21.39
C GLN A 555 -8.15 9.47 22.09
N LEU A 556 -7.82 10.65 21.55
CA LEU A 556 -8.48 11.89 21.91
C LEU A 556 -9.74 12.02 21.06
N VAL A 557 -10.89 12.20 21.71
CA VAL A 557 -12.20 12.31 21.06
C VAL A 557 -12.81 13.65 21.39
N VAL A 558 -13.04 14.47 20.37
CA VAL A 558 -13.69 15.77 20.51
C VAL A 558 -15.08 15.72 19.89
N THR A 559 -16.11 15.83 20.72
CA THR A 559 -17.51 15.78 20.30
C THR A 559 -18.16 17.15 20.29
N GLY A 560 -19.09 17.35 19.36
CA GLY A 560 -19.91 18.55 19.30
C GLY A 560 -21.08 18.40 18.33
N ALA A 561 -21.79 19.49 18.07
CA ALA A 561 -22.86 19.53 17.09
C ALA A 561 -22.70 20.74 16.17
N SER A 562 -22.92 20.53 14.88
CA SER A 562 -22.88 21.58 13.86
C SER A 562 -24.30 22.12 13.64
N PRO A 563 -24.57 23.42 13.88
CA PRO A 563 -25.83 24.03 13.49
C PRO A 563 -25.91 24.15 11.95
N ALA A 564 -27.07 24.54 11.43
CA ALA A 564 -27.29 24.70 9.98
C ALA A 564 -26.31 25.69 9.32
N GLY A 565 -25.78 26.65 10.09
CA GLY A 565 -24.78 27.63 9.63
C GLY A 565 -23.35 27.09 9.51
N GLY A 566 -23.09 25.86 9.96
CA GLY A 566 -21.76 25.29 10.07
C GLY A 566 -21.13 25.48 11.45
N THR A 567 -19.95 24.89 11.63
CA THR A 567 -19.17 24.99 12.87
C THR A 567 -17.67 24.91 12.58
N ASN A 568 -16.86 25.32 13.55
CA ASN A 568 -15.40 25.20 13.53
C ASN A 568 -14.92 24.57 14.84
N LEU A 569 -14.06 23.55 14.72
CA LEU A 569 -13.31 22.93 15.81
C LEU A 569 -11.83 23.26 15.62
N SER A 570 -11.24 23.98 16.58
CA SER A 570 -9.80 24.25 16.57
C SER A 570 -9.08 23.32 17.55
N TRP A 571 -7.90 22.86 17.18
CA TRP A 571 -7.03 22.02 18.01
C TRP A 571 -5.55 22.39 17.88
N LEU A 572 -4.77 22.13 18.91
CA LEU A 572 -3.34 22.42 19.00
C LEU A 572 -2.62 21.25 19.67
N PHE A 573 -1.51 20.81 19.06
CA PHE A 573 -0.46 20.06 19.73
C PHE A 573 0.75 20.99 19.93
N HIS A 574 1.16 21.19 21.18
CA HIS A 574 2.31 22.02 21.54
C HIS A 574 3.35 21.19 22.31
N ARG A 575 4.60 21.18 21.84
CA ARG A 575 5.71 20.51 22.54
C ARG A 575 6.25 21.41 23.64
N ALA A 576 6.23 20.90 24.88
CA ALA A 576 6.86 21.58 26.01
C ALA A 576 8.37 21.75 25.77
N LYS A 577 8.95 22.78 26.40
CA LYS A 577 10.31 23.22 26.10
C LYS A 577 11.38 22.17 26.36
#